data_AF-A0A2J4XZP6-F1
#
_entry.id   AF-A0A2J4XZP6-F1
#
_cell.length_a   1.000
_cell.length_b   1.000
_cell.length_c   1.000
_cell.angle_alpha   90.00
_cell.angle_beta   90.00
_cell.angle_gamma   90.00
#
_symmetry.space_group_name_H-M   'P 1'
#
loop_
_entity.id
_entity.type
_entity.pdbx_description
1 polymer ?
#
loop_
_entity_poly.entity_id
_entity_poly.type
_entity_poly.pdbx_seq_one_letter_code
_entity_poly.pdbx_strand_id
1 'polypeptide(L)' 'MKTIIRTAETHPLTWRLRDDKQPVWLDEYQSKNGYAGARKALSGMAPDEIVTAVKDAGLK' A
#
# COMPACT_ATOMS: atom_id res chain seq x y z
N MET A 1 -13.02 -23.67 4.89
CA MET A 1 -12.76 -22.21 4.87
C MET A 1 -12.45 -21.84 3.43
N LYS A 2 -13.08 -20.80 2.84
CA LYS A 2 -12.86 -20.43 1.44
C LYS A 2 -11.52 -19.72 1.31
N THR A 3 -10.62 -20.19 0.46
CA THR A 3 -9.36 -19.50 0.15
C THR A 3 -9.71 -18.21 -0.59
N ILE A 4 -9.34 -17.06 -0.02
CA ILE A 4 -9.50 -15.75 -0.65
C ILE A 4 -8.15 -15.37 -1.25
N ILE A 5 -8.07 -15.31 -2.58
CA ILE A 5 -6.88 -14.81 -3.28
C ILE A 5 -6.90 -13.29 -3.16
N ARG A 6 -5.93 -12.72 -2.44
CA ARG A 6 -5.80 -11.28 -2.25
C ARG A 6 -4.74 -10.74 -3.20
N THR A 7 -5.15 -9.86 -4.12
CA THR A 7 -4.23 -9.13 -5.01
C THR A 7 -4.22 -7.65 -4.67
N ALA A 8 -3.26 -6.90 -5.22
CA ALA A 8 -3.18 -5.46 -4.98
C ALA A 8 -4.40 -4.70 -5.54
N GLU A 9 -5.00 -5.21 -6.62
CA GLU A 9 -6.13 -4.60 -7.32
C GLU A 9 -7.45 -4.88 -6.62
N THR A 10 -7.60 -6.10 -6.08
CA THR A 10 -8.86 -6.56 -5.46
C THR A 10 -8.90 -6.32 -3.95
N HIS A 11 -7.74 -6.32 -3.28
CA HIS A 11 -7.61 -6.20 -1.83
C HIS A 11 -6.48 -5.21 -1.48
N PRO A 12 -6.50 -3.96 -1.97
CA PRO A 12 -5.37 -3.02 -1.92
C PRO A 12 -4.81 -2.78 -0.51
N LEU A 13 -5.67 -2.90 0.51
CA LEU A 13 -5.32 -2.64 1.90
C LEU A 13 -4.90 -3.89 2.69
N THR A 14 -5.26 -5.10 2.23
CA THR A 14 -5.11 -6.33 3.01
C THR A 14 -4.30 -7.42 2.32
N TRP A 15 -3.96 -7.28 1.04
CA TRP A 15 -3.17 -8.28 0.30
C TRP A 15 -1.78 -8.51 0.87
N ARG A 16 -1.21 -7.53 1.56
CA ARG A 16 0.11 -7.63 2.20
C ARG A 16 0.09 -8.40 3.52
N LEU A 17 -1.08 -8.59 4.13
CA LEU A 17 -1.24 -9.27 5.40
C LEU A 17 -0.95 -10.77 5.28
N ARG A 18 -0.45 -11.35 6.35
CA ARG A 18 -0.18 -12.79 6.45
C ARG A 18 -1.47 -13.54 6.80
N ASP A 19 -1.62 -14.75 6.29
CA ASP A 19 -2.77 -15.60 6.60
C ASP A 19 -2.73 -16.15 8.03
N ASP A 20 -1.53 -16.30 8.60
CA ASP A 20 -1.29 -16.72 9.99
C ASP A 20 -1.61 -15.63 11.03
N LYS A 21 -2.04 -14.44 10.58
CA LYS A 21 -2.35 -13.26 11.39
C LYS A 21 -1.17 -12.75 12.24
N GLN A 22 0.05 -13.23 11.98
CA GLN A 22 1.23 -12.68 12.61
C GLN A 22 1.53 -11.28 12.04
N PRO A 23 2.26 -10.44 12.81
CA PRO A 23 2.73 -9.15 12.32
C PRO A 23 3.57 -9.30 11.06
N VAL A 24 3.45 -8.34 10.14
CA VAL A 24 4.39 -8.17 9.04
C VAL A 24 5.59 -7.41 9.57
N TRP A 25 6.75 -8.07 9.65
CA TRP A 25 7.99 -7.46 10.12
C TRP A 25 8.57 -6.49 9.09
N LEU A 26 9.50 -5.62 9.51
CA LEU A 26 9.99 -4.51 8.70
C LEU A 26 10.56 -4.95 7.34
N ASP A 27 11.38 -6.00 7.30
CA ASP A 27 11.98 -6.48 6.05
C ASP A 27 10.92 -7.05 5.09
N GLU A 28 9.94 -7.78 5.64
CA GLU A 28 8.79 -8.28 4.87
C GLU A 28 7.92 -7.13 4.37
N TYR A 29 7.69 -6.12 5.20
CA TYR A 29 6.93 -4.93 4.82
C TYR A 29 7.61 -4.23 3.63
N GLN A 30 8.92 -4.00 3.72
CA GLN A 30 9.69 -3.37 2.65
C GLN A 30 9.71 -4.21 1.36
N SER A 31 9.90 -5.53 1.46
CA SER A 31 9.88 -6.42 0.27
C SER A 31 8.50 -6.48 -0.40
N LYS A 32 7.42 -6.24 0.35
CA LYS A 32 6.04 -6.08 -0.14
C LYS A 32 5.70 -4.64 -0.58
N ASN A 33 6.69 -3.86 -1.00
CA ASN A 33 6.56 -2.45 -1.41
C ASN A 33 6.12 -1.51 -0.27
N GLY A 34 6.39 -1.86 0.97
CA GLY A 34 6.26 -0.97 2.12
C GLY A 34 7.11 0.29 1.93
N TYR A 35 6.59 1.43 2.38
CA TYR A 35 7.17 2.76 2.18
C TYR A 35 7.36 3.22 0.72
N ALA A 36 6.94 2.46 -0.31
CA ALA A 36 7.10 2.87 -1.70
C ALA A 36 6.39 4.20 -1.99
N GLY A 37 5.17 4.38 -1.47
CA GLY A 37 4.43 5.64 -1.59
C GLY A 37 5.12 6.81 -0.89
N ALA A 38 5.66 6.58 0.32
CA ALA A 38 6.40 7.60 1.06
C ALA A 38 7.68 8.01 0.34
N ARG A 39 8.46 7.05 -0.19
CA ARG A 39 9.66 7.33 -0.99
C ARG A 39 9.30 8.16 -2.21
N LYS A 40 8.31 7.73 -3.00
CA LYS A 40 7.84 8.47 -4.18
C LYS A 40 7.43 9.91 -3.84
N ALA A 41 6.62 10.08 -2.82
CA ALA A 41 6.09 11.39 -2.42
C ALA A 41 7.22 12.32 -1.94
N LEU A 42 8.10 11.84 -1.05
CA LEU A 42 9.12 12.67 -0.43
C LEU A 42 10.30 12.98 -1.35
N SER A 43 10.62 12.11 -2.31
CA SER A 43 11.79 12.29 -3.18
C SER A 43 11.46 12.92 -4.53
N GLY A 44 10.19 12.98 -4.94
CA GLY A 44 9.85 13.26 -6.34
C GLY A 44 8.50 13.91 -6.58
N MET A 45 7.84 14.44 -5.54
CA MET A 45 6.58 15.17 -5.70
C MET A 45 6.61 16.44 -4.86
N ALA A 46 6.12 17.54 -5.43
CA ALA A 46 5.77 18.72 -4.66
C ALA A 46 4.51 18.43 -3.81
N PRO A 47 4.33 19.12 -2.67
CA PRO A 47 3.16 18.93 -1.81
C PRO A 47 1.82 19.04 -2.57
N ASP A 48 1.67 20.00 -3.47
CA ASP A 48 0.44 20.21 -4.25
C ASP A 48 0.16 19.09 -5.26
N GLU A 49 1.21 18.46 -5.79
CA GLU A 49 1.08 17.29 -6.68
C GLU A 49 0.55 16.08 -5.90
N ILE A 50 0.99 15.91 -4.64
CA ILE A 50 0.48 14.86 -3.76
C ILE A 50 -1.01 15.08 -3.46
N VAL A 51 -1.38 16.31 -3.12
CA VAL A 51 -2.78 16.67 -2.84
C VAL A 51 -3.67 16.44 -4.06
N THR A 52 -3.22 16.88 -5.23
CA THR A 52 -3.95 16.70 -6.49
C THR A 52 -4.13 15.22 -6.82
N ALA A 53 -3.07 14.41 -6.71
CA ALA A 53 -3.14 12.98 -6.97
C ALA A 53 -4.16 12.25 -6.09
N VAL A 54 -4.29 12.64 -4.81
CA VAL A 54 -5.30 12.04 -3.91
C VAL A 54 -6.71 12.48 -4.27
N LYS A 55 -6.90 13.75 -4.65
CA LYS A 55 -8.20 14.27 -5.11
C LYS A 55 -8.68 13.56 -6.38
N ASP A 56 -7.79 13.41 -7.36
CA ASP A 56 -8.08 12.76 -8.64
C ASP A 56 -8.39 11.26 -8.47
N ALA A 57 -7.81 10.62 -7.46
CA ALA A 57 -8.13 9.24 -7.09
C ALA A 57 -9.55 9.08 -6.50
N GLY A 58 -10.23 10.18 -6.15
CA GLY A 58 -11.60 10.16 -5.64
C GLY A 58 -11.76 9.43 -4.30
N LEU A 59 -10.70 9.35 -3.50
CA LEU A 59 -10.72 8.74 -2.17
C LEU A 59 -11.68 9.52 -1.26
N LYS A 60 -12.64 8.82 -0.62
CA LYS A 60 -13.66 9.39 0.27
C LYS A 60 -13.68 8.68 1.61
#